data_AF-A0A1C6RTM1-F1
#
_entry.id   AF-A0A1C6RTM1-F1
#
_cell.length_a   1.000
_cell.length_b   1.000
_cell.length_c   1.000
_cell.angle_alpha   90.00
_cell.angle_beta   90.00
_cell.angle_gamma   90.00
#
_symmetry.space_group_name_H-M   'P 1'
#
loop_
_entity.id
_entity.type
_entity.pdbx_description
1 polymer ?
#
loop_
_entity_poly.entity_id
_entity_poly.type
_entity_poly.pdbx_seq_one_letter_code
_entity_poly.pdbx_strand_id
1 'polypeptide(L)'
;MEYFDLSPYDYLDFPLPMRAVGWLGPRYGVQGAGAAPMTGAEMERLRVASWRIGSVTLGWHDCDFCGAFEGNGEYRYYLPDGEIYAAPMMILHYVEEHGYRPPRELRDGLRAAGQPRWDWRAERLHTVLLDQSEDPDFRCQAAVDLANWNDPRALDALWHAAHDEDLADAAGDEIGRSLATFVDRGLMRDLLPEGLHDMVRYGIGEASSR
;
A
#
# COMPACT_ATOMS: atom_id res chain seq x y z
N MET A 1 12.24 13.38 1.96
CA MET A 1 11.62 13.84 3.23
C MET A 1 12.00 12.84 4.31
N GLU A 2 12.32 13.28 5.53
CA GLU A 2 12.83 12.39 6.59
C GLU A 2 11.96 12.44 7.84
N TYR A 3 11.66 11.27 8.42
CA TYR A 3 10.93 11.11 9.67
C TYR A 3 11.69 10.23 10.65
N PHE A 4 11.48 10.44 11.95
CA PHE A 4 11.80 9.41 12.91
C PHE A 4 10.83 8.25 12.73
N ASP A 5 11.34 7.03 12.80
CA ASP A 5 10.48 5.86 12.82
C ASP A 5 9.46 5.98 13.94
N LEU A 6 8.24 5.54 13.64
CA LEU A 6 7.09 5.55 14.52
C LEU A 6 6.51 6.94 14.85
N SER A 7 7.07 8.03 14.30
CA SER A 7 6.45 9.35 14.39
C SER A 7 5.15 9.39 13.59
N PRO A 8 4.23 10.33 13.88
CA PRO A 8 3.11 10.61 13.00
C PRO A 8 3.60 10.85 11.57
N TYR A 9 2.86 10.32 10.60
CA TYR A 9 3.08 10.55 9.19
C TYR A 9 2.08 11.59 8.69
N ASP A 10 2.58 12.69 8.11
CA ASP A 10 1.78 13.83 7.67
C ASP A 10 2.17 14.34 6.26
N TYR A 11 2.95 13.56 5.49
CA TYR A 11 3.31 13.93 4.12
C TYR A 11 2.11 13.94 3.17
N LEU A 12 1.23 12.95 3.32
CA LEU A 12 -0.05 12.88 2.63
C LEU A 12 -1.16 13.09 3.65
N ASP A 13 -2.09 14.00 3.34
CA ASP A 13 -3.26 14.27 4.17
C ASP A 13 -4.33 13.17 4.02
N PHE A 14 -3.93 11.91 4.15
CA PHE A 14 -4.81 10.76 3.92
C PHE A 14 -5.76 10.54 5.11
N PRO A 15 -7.03 10.18 4.92
CA PRO A 15 -8.05 10.12 5.98
C PRO A 15 -7.88 9.00 7.01
N LEU A 16 -6.72 8.31 7.02
CA LEU A 16 -6.33 7.36 8.04
C LEU A 16 -5.03 7.83 8.70
N PRO A 17 -4.96 7.97 10.04
CA PRO A 17 -3.73 8.29 10.73
C PRO A 17 -2.72 7.14 10.60
N MET A 18 -1.48 7.48 10.25
CA MET A 18 -0.40 6.52 10.01
C MET A 18 0.86 6.93 10.76
N ARG A 19 1.75 5.96 10.95
CA ARG A 19 3.08 6.18 11.50
C ARG A 19 4.14 5.98 10.42
N ALA A 20 5.10 6.90 10.38
CA ALA A 20 6.19 6.86 9.42
C ALA A 20 7.16 5.73 9.78
N VAL A 21 7.60 4.94 8.80
CA VAL A 21 8.67 3.95 8.96
C VAL A 21 9.58 3.98 7.74
N GLY A 22 10.89 4.03 7.95
CA GLY A 22 11.86 3.92 6.87
C GLY A 22 11.94 5.16 5.97
N TRP A 23 11.39 6.30 6.39
CA TRP A 23 11.61 7.60 5.75
C TRP A 23 12.96 8.18 6.19
N LEU A 24 14.02 7.53 5.74
CA LEU A 24 15.39 7.82 6.12
C LEU A 24 16.01 8.88 5.23
N GLY A 25 17.06 9.53 5.72
CA GLY A 25 17.94 10.37 4.93
C GLY A 25 19.14 10.84 5.75
N PRO A 26 19.97 11.75 5.21
CA PRO A 26 21.23 12.14 5.82
C PRO A 26 21.07 12.87 7.16
N ARG A 27 19.92 13.52 7.42
CA ARG A 27 19.71 14.30 8.64
C ARG A 27 19.56 13.42 9.88
N TYR A 28 18.79 12.34 9.78
CA TYR A 28 18.60 11.39 10.90
C TYR A 28 19.42 10.10 10.75
N GLY A 29 20.02 9.89 9.58
CA GLY A 29 20.80 8.71 9.25
C GLY A 29 19.95 7.44 9.16
N VAL A 30 20.62 6.29 9.10
CA VAL A 30 19.95 4.99 9.10
C VAL A 30 19.55 4.64 10.54
N GLN A 31 18.26 4.68 10.81
CA GLN A 31 17.71 4.38 12.13
C GLN A 31 17.83 2.88 12.44
N GLY A 32 18.12 2.55 13.69
CA GLY A 32 18.42 1.16 14.07
C GLY A 32 19.75 0.61 13.53
N ALA A 33 20.59 1.45 12.91
CA ALA A 33 21.93 1.05 12.47
C ALA A 33 22.76 0.49 13.64
N GLY A 34 23.48 -0.60 13.38
CA GLY A 34 24.26 -1.33 14.39
C GLY A 34 23.48 -2.40 15.15
N ALA A 35 22.16 -2.51 14.95
CA ALA A 35 21.42 -3.69 15.38
C ALA A 35 21.84 -4.93 14.56
N ALA A 36 21.55 -6.12 15.07
CA ALA A 36 21.72 -7.35 14.29
C ALA A 36 20.93 -7.25 12.97
N PRO A 37 21.43 -7.78 11.84
CA PRO A 37 20.69 -7.79 10.58
C PRO A 37 19.33 -8.48 10.70
N MET A 38 18.37 -8.12 9.83
CA MET A 38 17.11 -8.85 9.75
C MET A 38 17.38 -10.31 9.40
N THR A 39 16.70 -11.22 10.08
CA THR A 39 16.74 -12.64 9.70
C THR A 39 16.07 -12.83 8.34
N GLY A 40 16.42 -13.88 7.60
CA GLY A 40 15.77 -14.17 6.31
C GLY A 40 14.24 -14.27 6.41
N ALA A 41 13.72 -14.81 7.51
CA ALA A 41 12.28 -14.90 7.76
C ALA A 41 11.62 -13.55 8.14
N GLU A 42 12.37 -12.60 8.68
CA GLU A 42 11.89 -11.23 8.88
C GLU A 42 11.87 -10.48 7.54
N MET A 43 12.93 -10.63 6.73
CA MET A 43 13.03 -9.99 5.42
C MET A 43 11.92 -10.48 4.48
N GLU A 44 11.69 -11.79 4.45
CA GLU A 44 10.64 -12.37 3.61
C GLU A 44 9.24 -11.85 3.99
N ARG A 45 8.96 -11.72 5.28
CA ARG A 45 7.68 -11.12 5.73
C ARG A 45 7.53 -9.68 5.28
N LEU A 46 8.60 -8.89 5.35
CA LEU A 46 8.56 -7.52 4.88
C LEU A 46 8.35 -7.45 3.37
N ARG A 47 9.01 -8.31 2.58
CA ARG A 47 8.79 -8.41 1.13
C ARG A 47 7.35 -8.79 0.79
N VAL A 48 6.81 -9.84 1.41
CA VAL A 48 5.43 -10.28 1.21
C VAL A 48 4.43 -9.19 1.63
N ALA A 49 4.70 -8.45 2.71
CA ALA A 49 3.84 -7.35 3.13
C ALA A 49 3.95 -6.12 2.21
N SER A 50 5.08 -5.96 1.51
CA SER A 50 5.33 -4.87 0.56
C SER A 50 4.85 -5.25 -0.84
N TRP A 51 3.63 -5.80 -0.94
CA TRP A 51 3.08 -6.37 -2.16
C TRP A 51 2.45 -5.33 -3.10
N ARG A 52 2.00 -4.19 -2.56
CA ARG A 52 1.30 -3.14 -3.31
C ARG A 52 1.87 -1.77 -2.99
N ILE A 53 2.46 -1.13 -4.00
CA ILE A 53 2.82 0.28 -3.95
C ILE A 53 1.57 1.10 -4.24
N GLY A 54 1.33 2.12 -3.42
CA GLY A 54 0.34 3.18 -3.62
C GLY A 54 1.00 4.56 -3.59
N SER A 55 0.16 5.59 -3.69
CA SER A 55 0.57 7.02 -3.62
C SER A 55 1.74 7.36 -4.54
N VAL A 56 1.73 6.81 -5.76
CA VAL A 56 2.79 7.07 -6.74
C VAL A 56 2.74 8.53 -7.16
N THR A 57 3.90 9.17 -7.20
CA THR A 57 4.06 10.56 -7.59
C THR A 57 4.73 10.67 -8.95
N LEU A 58 4.60 11.84 -9.60
CA LEU A 58 5.23 12.11 -10.90
C LEU A 58 6.76 12.23 -10.82
N GLY A 59 7.32 12.44 -9.62
CA GLY A 59 8.76 12.57 -9.40
C GLY A 59 9.40 11.27 -8.93
N TRP A 60 10.71 11.17 -9.13
CA TRP A 60 11.54 10.10 -8.59
C TRP A 60 12.43 10.63 -7.48
N HIS A 61 12.69 9.78 -6.49
CA HIS A 61 13.63 10.06 -5.40
C HIS A 61 14.78 9.05 -5.44
N ASP A 62 15.98 9.56 -5.65
CA ASP A 62 17.22 8.80 -5.51
C ASP A 62 17.52 8.49 -4.04
N CYS A 63 18.11 7.33 -3.78
CA CYS A 63 18.63 6.99 -2.47
C CYS A 63 19.67 8.02 -2.02
N ASP A 64 19.37 8.80 -0.98
CA ASP A 64 20.29 9.80 -0.43
C ASP A 64 21.60 9.20 0.15
N PHE A 65 21.67 7.88 0.34
CA PHE A 65 22.85 7.20 0.89
C PHE A 65 23.80 6.62 -0.17
N CYS A 66 23.28 6.12 -1.30
CA CYS A 66 24.11 5.50 -2.35
C CYS A 66 23.81 5.96 -3.78
N GLY A 67 22.66 6.60 -4.04
CA GLY A 67 22.24 7.00 -5.39
C GLY A 67 22.01 5.85 -6.37
N ALA A 68 21.85 4.61 -5.89
CA ALA A 68 21.77 3.40 -6.73
C ALA A 68 20.35 2.80 -6.82
N PHE A 69 19.35 3.45 -6.23
CA PHE A 69 17.95 3.03 -6.25
C PHE A 69 17.05 4.26 -6.32
N GLU A 70 15.99 4.19 -7.12
CA GLU A 70 14.99 5.23 -7.28
C GLU A 70 13.63 4.71 -6.79
N GLY A 71 12.88 5.54 -6.07
CA GLY A 71 11.50 5.25 -5.67
C GLY A 71 10.58 6.43 -5.93
N ASN A 72 9.30 6.16 -6.19
CA ASN A 72 8.30 7.19 -6.48
C ASN A 72 6.95 6.98 -5.79
N GLY A 73 6.86 6.06 -4.84
CA GLY A 73 5.62 5.78 -4.10
C GLY A 73 5.89 5.20 -2.72
N GLU A 74 4.85 4.70 -2.08
CA GLU A 74 4.92 4.18 -0.71
C GLU A 74 4.14 2.87 -0.55
N TYR A 75 4.54 2.10 0.45
CA TYR A 75 3.78 0.99 1.00
C TYR A 75 2.99 1.46 2.21
N ARG A 76 1.79 0.91 2.36
CA ARG A 76 0.98 1.05 3.58
C ARG A 76 0.75 -0.33 4.19
N TYR A 77 1.17 -0.48 5.44
CA TYR A 77 1.04 -1.73 6.18
C TYR A 77 -0.15 -1.65 7.13
N TYR A 78 -1.22 -2.37 6.80
CA TYR A 78 -2.41 -2.50 7.62
C TYR A 78 -2.30 -3.70 8.54
N LEU A 79 -1.91 -3.49 9.80
CA LEU A 79 -1.68 -4.59 10.73
C LEU A 79 -2.98 -5.06 11.42
N PRO A 80 -3.07 -6.33 11.84
CA PRO A 80 -4.28 -6.87 12.48
C PRO A 80 -4.69 -6.21 13.80
N ASP A 81 -3.75 -5.55 14.47
CA ASP A 81 -3.97 -4.83 15.74
C ASP A 81 -4.59 -3.44 15.55
N GLY A 82 -4.75 -2.98 14.31
CA GLY A 82 -5.31 -1.68 13.97
C GLY A 82 -4.26 -0.63 13.58
N GLU A 83 -2.97 -0.88 13.83
CA GLU A 83 -1.92 0.07 13.46
C GLU A 83 -1.73 0.13 11.94
N ILE A 84 -1.35 1.32 11.47
CA ILE A 84 -1.05 1.58 10.05
C ILE A 84 0.31 2.25 9.97
N TYR A 85 1.18 1.70 9.12
CA TYR A 85 2.50 2.27 8.87
C TYR A 85 2.63 2.67 7.41
N ALA A 86 3.16 3.86 7.16
CA ALA A 86 3.52 4.34 5.83
C ALA A 86 5.04 4.28 5.67
N ALA A 87 5.51 3.63 4.61
CA ALA A 87 6.92 3.52 4.30
C ALA A 87 7.21 3.82 2.83
N PRO A 88 8.31 4.49 2.49
CA PRO A 88 8.64 4.70 1.09
C PRO A 88 8.91 3.35 0.41
N MET A 89 8.73 3.28 -0.91
CA MET A 89 9.06 2.13 -1.74
C MET A 89 10.49 1.60 -1.47
N MET A 90 11.38 2.48 -1.05
CA MET A 90 12.78 2.19 -0.76
C MET A 90 13.03 1.39 0.54
N ILE A 91 12.00 1.10 1.34
CA ILE A 91 12.18 0.40 2.62
C ILE A 91 12.95 -0.92 2.49
N LEU A 92 12.69 -1.71 1.44
CA LEU A 92 13.41 -2.96 1.20
C LEU A 92 14.89 -2.70 0.85
N HIS A 93 15.14 -1.74 -0.03
CA HIS A 93 16.49 -1.31 -0.39
C HIS A 93 17.28 -0.83 0.83
N TYR A 94 16.65 -0.06 1.73
CA TYR A 94 17.29 0.38 2.98
C TYR A 94 17.67 -0.79 3.88
N VAL A 95 16.84 -1.83 3.98
CA VAL A 95 17.17 -3.02 4.75
C VAL A 95 18.36 -3.76 4.13
N GLU A 96 18.34 -3.96 2.82
CA GLU A 96 19.32 -4.78 2.10
C GLU A 96 20.69 -4.10 1.98
N GLU A 97 20.72 -2.84 1.56
CA GLU A 97 21.95 -2.14 1.19
C GLU A 97 22.49 -1.26 2.32
N HIS A 98 21.63 -0.83 3.23
CA HIS A 98 21.98 0.15 4.27
C HIS A 98 21.88 -0.40 5.69
N GLY A 99 21.50 -1.66 5.86
CA GLY A 99 21.38 -2.31 7.16
C GLY A 99 20.32 -1.67 8.06
N TYR A 100 19.34 -0.98 7.45
CA TYR A 100 18.19 -0.47 8.16
C TYR A 100 17.45 -1.63 8.83
N ARG A 101 17.04 -1.41 10.08
CA ARG A 101 16.22 -2.38 10.80
C ARG A 101 14.91 -1.71 11.21
N PRO A 102 13.78 -2.06 10.54
CA PRO A 102 12.48 -1.51 10.90
C PRO A 102 12.14 -1.73 12.38
N PRO A 103 11.34 -0.83 12.97
CA PRO A 103 10.91 -0.92 14.36
C PRO A 103 10.34 -2.28 14.73
N ARG A 104 10.48 -2.64 16.00
CA ARG A 104 10.00 -3.93 16.50
C ARG A 104 8.49 -4.06 16.34
N GLU A 105 7.75 -2.98 16.51
CA GLU A 105 6.31 -2.86 16.42
C GLU A 105 5.81 -3.33 15.04
N LEU A 106 6.41 -2.79 13.95
CA LEU A 106 6.11 -3.25 12.60
C LEU A 106 6.49 -4.73 12.44
N ARG A 107 7.70 -5.13 12.85
CA ARG A 107 8.17 -6.52 12.66
C ARG A 107 7.33 -7.55 13.42
N ASP A 108 6.92 -7.24 14.64
CA ASP A 108 6.10 -8.11 15.48
C ASP A 108 4.67 -8.19 14.94
N GLY A 109 4.10 -7.07 14.47
CA GLY A 109 2.78 -7.09 13.83
C GLY A 109 2.76 -7.81 12.48
N LEU A 110 3.81 -7.69 11.65
CA LEU A 110 3.99 -8.51 10.44
C LEU A 110 4.14 -10.01 10.76
N ARG A 111 4.65 -10.36 11.94
CA ARG A 111 4.74 -11.76 12.40
C ARG A 111 3.38 -12.32 12.81
N ALA A 112 2.47 -11.48 13.32
CA ALA A 112 1.18 -11.91 13.86
C ALA A 112 0.27 -12.64 12.86
N ALA A 113 0.62 -12.63 11.56
CA ALA A 113 0.05 -13.37 10.44
C ALA A 113 -1.45 -13.11 10.18
N GLY A 114 -1.75 -12.78 8.93
CA GLY A 114 -3.11 -12.67 8.42
C GLY A 114 -3.43 -11.28 7.88
N GLN A 115 -4.38 -11.25 6.95
CA GLN A 115 -5.00 -10.01 6.49
C GLN A 115 -5.79 -9.38 7.64
N PRO A 116 -5.89 -8.04 7.68
CA PRO A 116 -6.78 -7.39 8.62
C PRO A 116 -8.21 -7.89 8.42
N ARG A 117 -8.91 -8.12 9.53
CA ARG A 117 -10.37 -8.29 9.48
C ARG A 117 -11.01 -6.95 9.17
N TRP A 118 -12.20 -6.98 8.61
CA TRP A 118 -12.95 -5.76 8.40
C TRP A 118 -13.14 -5.00 9.72
N ASP A 119 -12.73 -3.74 9.71
CA ASP A 119 -12.70 -2.87 10.87
C ASP A 119 -13.00 -1.42 10.44
N TRP A 120 -12.84 -0.47 11.38
CA TRP A 120 -13.13 0.94 11.13
C TRP A 120 -12.30 1.55 10.00
N ARG A 121 -11.09 1.03 9.72
CA ARG A 121 -10.22 1.52 8.64
C ARG A 121 -10.84 1.15 7.31
N ALA A 122 -11.26 -0.10 7.16
CA ALA A 122 -12.00 -0.57 5.99
C ALA A 122 -13.30 0.21 5.78
N GLU A 123 -14.07 0.46 6.86
CA GLU A 123 -15.30 1.28 6.79
C GLU A 123 -15.02 2.71 6.31
N ARG A 124 -13.93 3.33 6.79
CA ARG A 124 -13.56 4.68 6.35
C ARG A 124 -13.13 4.68 4.89
N LEU A 125 -12.28 3.76 4.46
CA LEU A 125 -11.85 3.66 3.06
C LEU A 125 -13.03 3.36 2.12
N HIS A 126 -13.94 2.47 2.54
CA HIS A 126 -15.18 2.18 1.82
C HIS A 126 -16.02 3.43 1.64
N THR A 127 -16.21 4.21 2.71
CA THR A 127 -16.95 5.48 2.65
C THR A 127 -16.28 6.48 1.72
N VAL A 128 -14.96 6.63 1.83
CA VAL A 128 -14.17 7.54 0.97
C VAL A 128 -14.31 7.16 -0.50
N LEU A 129 -14.13 5.87 -0.83
CA LEU A 129 -14.17 5.41 -2.23
C LEU A 129 -15.52 5.72 -2.91
N LEU A 130 -16.62 5.53 -2.18
CA LEU A 130 -17.98 5.66 -2.71
C LEU A 130 -18.55 7.09 -2.66
N ASP A 131 -17.91 8.00 -1.93
CA ASP A 131 -18.33 9.40 -1.86
C ASP A 131 -17.78 10.18 -3.06
N GLN A 132 -18.62 10.48 -4.04
CA GLN A 132 -18.24 11.25 -5.23
C GLN A 132 -17.83 12.70 -4.93
N SER A 133 -18.13 13.20 -3.73
CA SER A 133 -17.72 14.54 -3.29
C SER A 133 -16.38 14.57 -2.57
N GLU A 134 -15.82 13.41 -2.22
CA GLU A 134 -14.48 13.32 -1.63
C GLU A 134 -13.39 13.64 -2.65
N ASP A 135 -12.21 13.96 -2.13
CA ASP A 135 -11.01 14.22 -2.94
C ASP A 135 -10.72 13.01 -3.87
N PRO A 136 -10.59 13.23 -5.19
CA PRO A 136 -10.32 12.15 -6.14
C PRO A 136 -9.07 11.34 -5.80
N ASP A 137 -8.00 11.97 -5.31
CA ASP A 137 -6.77 11.26 -4.94
C ASP A 137 -7.02 10.34 -3.74
N PHE A 138 -7.87 10.73 -2.79
CA PHE A 138 -8.26 9.87 -1.67
C PHE A 138 -9.11 8.71 -2.14
N ARG A 139 -10.03 8.92 -3.10
CA ARG A 139 -10.82 7.84 -3.71
C ARG A 139 -9.92 6.83 -4.41
N CYS A 140 -8.97 7.29 -5.23
CA CYS A 140 -7.97 6.46 -5.90
C CYS A 140 -7.16 5.63 -4.89
N GLN A 141 -6.63 6.28 -3.85
CA GLN A 141 -5.85 5.60 -2.80
C GLN A 141 -6.70 4.60 -2.01
N ALA A 142 -7.97 4.92 -1.72
CA ALA A 142 -8.88 4.01 -1.06
C ALA A 142 -9.16 2.75 -1.91
N ALA A 143 -9.24 2.88 -3.23
CA ALA A 143 -9.35 1.74 -4.14
C ALA A 143 -8.11 0.82 -4.09
N VAL A 144 -6.92 1.39 -3.92
CA VAL A 144 -5.69 0.59 -3.74
C VAL A 144 -5.70 -0.11 -2.37
N ASP A 145 -5.98 0.64 -1.32
CA ASP A 145 -5.81 0.17 0.05
C ASP A 145 -6.90 -0.82 0.49
N LEU A 146 -8.14 -0.71 0.00
CA LEU A 146 -9.23 -1.65 0.33
C LEU A 146 -8.91 -3.09 -0.06
N ALA A 147 -8.03 -3.31 -1.05
CA ALA A 147 -7.58 -4.64 -1.45
C ALA A 147 -6.80 -5.38 -0.34
N ASN A 148 -6.41 -4.71 0.74
CA ASN A 148 -5.82 -5.37 1.92
C ASN A 148 -6.85 -6.21 2.70
N TRP A 149 -8.15 -5.93 2.56
CA TRP A 149 -9.21 -6.70 3.21
C TRP A 149 -9.81 -7.72 2.25
N ASN A 150 -9.67 -9.01 2.58
CA ASN A 150 -10.35 -10.09 1.85
C ASN A 150 -11.80 -10.23 2.32
N ASP A 151 -12.61 -9.20 2.07
CA ASP A 151 -14.01 -9.09 2.50
C ASP A 151 -14.92 -8.77 1.30
N PRO A 152 -16.10 -9.38 1.17
CA PRO A 152 -17.04 -9.09 0.09
C PRO A 152 -17.43 -7.61 -0.03
N ARG A 153 -17.41 -6.83 1.06
CA ARG A 153 -17.70 -5.40 1.03
C ARG A 153 -16.61 -4.59 0.32
N ALA A 154 -15.34 -4.99 0.46
CA ALA A 154 -14.26 -4.36 -0.29
C ALA A 154 -14.43 -4.64 -1.79
N LEU A 155 -14.77 -5.88 -2.15
CA LEU A 155 -15.05 -6.27 -3.53
C LEU A 155 -16.21 -5.46 -4.12
N ASP A 156 -17.32 -5.35 -3.40
CA ASP A 156 -18.51 -4.59 -3.85
C ASP A 156 -18.18 -3.11 -4.08
N ALA A 157 -17.45 -2.48 -3.17
CA ALA A 157 -17.04 -1.08 -3.32
C ALA A 157 -16.10 -0.87 -4.51
N LEU A 158 -15.13 -1.76 -4.72
CA LEU A 158 -14.24 -1.72 -5.88
C LEU A 158 -14.99 -1.97 -7.19
N TRP A 159 -15.98 -2.85 -7.16
CA TRP A 159 -16.83 -3.11 -8.32
C TRP A 159 -17.67 -1.89 -8.69
N HIS A 160 -18.21 -1.18 -7.69
CA HIS A 160 -18.89 0.08 -7.91
C HIS A 160 -17.95 1.15 -8.49
N ALA A 161 -16.75 1.30 -7.90
CA ALA A 161 -15.73 2.23 -8.38
C ALA A 161 -15.29 1.94 -9.83
N ALA A 162 -15.27 0.67 -10.24
CA ALA A 162 -14.95 0.29 -11.61
C ALA A 162 -15.97 0.75 -12.67
N HIS A 163 -17.18 1.15 -12.24
CA HIS A 163 -18.25 1.69 -13.08
C HIS A 163 -18.42 3.21 -12.93
N ASP A 164 -17.61 3.86 -12.09
CA ASP A 164 -17.53 5.32 -12.00
C ASP A 164 -16.57 5.80 -13.11
N GLU A 165 -17.11 6.44 -14.16
CA GLU A 165 -16.33 6.82 -15.35
C GLU A 165 -15.18 7.77 -14.99
N ASP A 166 -15.45 8.80 -14.17
CA ASP A 166 -14.44 9.80 -13.79
C ASP A 166 -13.30 9.15 -12.99
N LEU A 167 -13.64 8.26 -12.05
CA LEU A 167 -12.64 7.57 -11.24
C LEU A 167 -11.89 6.51 -12.05
N ALA A 168 -12.57 5.83 -12.98
CA ALA A 168 -11.96 4.83 -13.85
C ALA A 168 -11.03 5.45 -14.90
N ASP A 169 -11.25 6.69 -15.31
CA ASP A 169 -10.31 7.48 -16.11
C ASP A 169 -9.05 7.84 -15.32
N ALA A 170 -9.21 8.22 -14.05
CA ALA A 170 -8.09 8.64 -13.20
C ALA A 170 -7.24 7.48 -12.67
N ALA A 171 -7.88 6.38 -12.28
CA ALA A 171 -7.25 5.26 -11.56
C ALA A 171 -7.81 3.89 -11.94
N GLY A 172 -8.34 3.73 -13.16
CA GLY A 172 -8.93 2.48 -13.60
C GLY A 172 -7.97 1.29 -13.51
N ASP A 173 -6.70 1.48 -13.89
CA ASP A 173 -5.70 0.42 -13.81
C ASP A 173 -5.40 -0.02 -12.37
N GLU A 174 -5.36 0.93 -11.44
CA GLU A 174 -5.23 0.67 -10.00
C GLU A 174 -6.45 -0.08 -9.44
N ILE A 175 -7.66 0.33 -9.81
CA ILE A 175 -8.92 -0.35 -9.46
C ILE A 175 -8.91 -1.79 -10.00
N GLY A 176 -8.54 -1.97 -11.27
CA GLY A 176 -8.49 -3.28 -11.91
C GLY A 176 -7.50 -4.22 -11.23
N ARG A 177 -6.30 -3.73 -10.89
CA ARG A 177 -5.31 -4.49 -10.13
C ARG A 177 -5.83 -4.86 -8.73
N SER A 178 -6.53 -3.96 -8.05
CA SER A 178 -7.15 -4.24 -6.75
C SER A 178 -8.24 -5.31 -6.86
N LEU A 179 -9.11 -5.24 -7.86
CA LEU A 179 -10.15 -6.24 -8.14
C LEU A 179 -9.56 -7.64 -8.42
N ALA A 180 -8.47 -7.72 -9.18
CA ALA A 180 -7.81 -8.98 -9.50
C ALA A 180 -7.37 -9.75 -8.23
N THR A 181 -7.01 -9.05 -7.16
CA THR A 181 -6.64 -9.71 -5.88
C THR A 181 -7.75 -10.56 -5.29
N PHE A 182 -9.02 -10.27 -5.59
CA PHE A 182 -10.19 -11.02 -5.12
C PHE A 182 -10.48 -12.27 -5.97
N VAL A 183 -10.00 -12.30 -7.21
CA VAL A 183 -9.99 -13.53 -8.04
C VAL A 183 -9.05 -14.54 -7.41
N ASP A 184 -7.82 -14.14 -7.12
CA ASP A 184 -6.79 -15.01 -6.54
C ASP A 184 -7.20 -15.60 -5.18
N ARG A 185 -8.03 -14.85 -4.44
CA ARG A 185 -8.56 -15.26 -3.14
C ARG A 185 -9.88 -16.05 -3.22
N GLY A 186 -10.41 -16.27 -4.43
CA GLY A 186 -11.60 -17.07 -4.68
C GLY A 186 -12.92 -16.42 -4.28
N LEU A 187 -12.95 -15.12 -4.00
CA LEU A 187 -14.18 -14.36 -3.79
C LEU A 187 -14.82 -13.98 -5.14
N MET A 188 -13.99 -13.66 -6.13
CA MET A 188 -14.27 -13.54 -7.57
C MET A 188 -14.22 -14.88 -8.33
N ARG A 189 -15.31 -15.49 -8.83
CA ARG A 189 -15.17 -16.70 -9.67
C ARG A 189 -14.89 -16.38 -11.14
N ASP A 190 -15.62 -15.46 -11.72
CA ASP A 190 -15.48 -15.03 -13.11
C ASP A 190 -15.60 -13.51 -13.16
N LEU A 191 -14.47 -12.82 -13.27
CA LEU A 191 -14.46 -11.37 -13.47
C LEU A 191 -14.70 -11.13 -14.96
N LEU A 192 -15.95 -11.03 -15.37
CA LEU A 192 -16.32 -10.73 -16.75
C LEU A 192 -15.97 -9.25 -17.03
N PRO A 193 -14.95 -8.95 -17.84
CA PRO A 193 -14.53 -7.56 -18.08
C PRO A 193 -15.50 -6.83 -19.01
N GLU A 194 -16.49 -7.52 -19.56
CA GLU A 194 -17.43 -7.00 -20.54
C GLU A 194 -18.32 -5.94 -19.89
N GLY A 195 -18.11 -4.67 -20.25
CA GLY A 195 -18.80 -3.51 -19.68
C GLY A 195 -17.96 -2.66 -18.72
N LEU A 196 -16.74 -3.09 -18.39
CA LEU A 196 -15.81 -2.29 -17.59
C LEU A 196 -15.01 -1.31 -18.45
N HIS A 197 -14.64 -0.17 -17.85
CA HIS A 197 -13.76 0.82 -18.45
C HIS A 197 -12.44 0.20 -18.94
N ASP A 198 -11.89 0.69 -20.05
CA ASP A 198 -10.69 0.15 -20.71
C ASP A 198 -9.49 0.05 -19.75
N MET A 199 -9.30 1.09 -18.94
CA MET A 199 -8.22 1.13 -17.95
C MET A 199 -8.40 0.10 -16.83
N VAL A 200 -9.64 -0.17 -16.41
CA VAL A 200 -9.94 -1.22 -15.42
C VAL A 200 -9.60 -2.59 -15.98
N ARG A 201 -9.99 -2.85 -17.24
CA ARG A 201 -9.67 -4.11 -17.93
C ARG A 201 -8.17 -4.31 -18.09
N TYR A 202 -7.45 -3.23 -18.43
CA TYR A 202 -6.00 -3.24 -18.50
C TYR A 202 -5.37 -3.60 -17.13
N GLY A 203 -5.82 -2.96 -16.04
CA GLY A 203 -5.35 -3.26 -14.69
C GLY A 203 -5.53 -4.73 -14.28
N ILE A 204 -6.69 -5.32 -14.61
CA ILE A 204 -6.96 -6.75 -14.37
C ILE A 204 -5.99 -7.64 -15.16
N GLY A 205 -5.79 -7.34 -16.45
CA GLY A 205 -4.89 -8.11 -17.31
C GLY A 205 -3.42 -8.07 -16.86
N GLU A 206 -2.95 -6.91 -16.41
CA GLU A 206 -1.59 -6.74 -15.86
C GLU A 206 -1.39 -7.56 -14.58
N ALA A 207 -2.40 -7.65 -13.71
CA ALA A 207 -2.32 -8.43 -12.49
C ALA A 207 -2.26 -9.94 -12.75
N SER A 208 -3.02 -10.44 -13.73
CA SER A 208 -3.03 -11.87 -14.11
C SER A 208 -1.77 -12.33 -14.84
N SER A 209 -0.89 -11.42 -15.25
CA SER A 209 0.34 -11.73 -15.99
C SER A 209 1.59 -11.88 -15.10
N ARG A 210 1.45 -11.75 -13.78
CA ARG A 210 2.52 -11.85 -12.78
C ARG A 210 2.43 -13.15 -11.98
#